data_AF-A0A544VRH2-F1
#
_entry.id   AF-A0A544VRH2-F1
#
_cell.length_a   1.000
_cell.length_b   1.000
_cell.length_c   1.000
_cell.angle_alpha   90.00
_cell.angle_beta   90.00
_cell.angle_gamma   90.00
#
_symmetry.space_group_name_H-M   'P 1'
#
loop_
_entity.id
_entity.type
_entity.pdbx_description
1 polymer ?
#
loop_
_entity_poly.entity_id
_entity_poly.type
_entity_poly.pdbx_seq_one_letter_code
_entity_poly.pdbx_strand_id
1 'polypeptide(L)' 'MTAPELLVDVGVASVRRLGRFDATARCSCGWSGRRRLLVAAAEQDAWAHAMRDSCEVSTPLVLDW' A
#
# COMPACT_ATOMS: atom_id res chain seq x y z
N MET A 1 -33.50 8.84 -7.52
CA MET A 1 -32.89 9.42 -6.30
C MET A 1 -31.62 8.64 -6.03
N THR A 2 -30.51 9.04 -6.64
CA THR A 2 -29.22 8.37 -6.48
C THR A 2 -28.53 9.00 -5.27
N ALA A 3 -28.26 8.20 -4.24
CA ALA A 3 -27.52 8.67 -3.07
C ALA A 3 -26.14 9.17 -3.52
N PRO A 4 -25.62 10.27 -2.94
CA PRO A 4 -24.28 10.73 -3.26
C PRO A 4 -23.33 9.61 -2.85
N GLU A 5 -22.60 9.05 -3.82
CA GLU A 5 -21.41 8.26 -3.55
C GLU A 5 -20.51 9.15 -2.68
N LEU A 6 -20.47 8.84 -1.38
CA LEU A 6 -19.42 9.35 -0.53
C LEU A 6 -18.15 8.85 -1.21
N LEU A 7 -17.43 9.74 -1.88
CA LEU A 7 -16.07 9.52 -2.34
C LEU A 7 -15.25 9.27 -1.07
N VAL A 8 -15.30 8.03 -0.57
CA VAL A 8 -14.35 7.55 0.41
C VAL A 8 -13.02 7.66 -0.31
N ASP A 9 -12.15 8.52 0.18
CA ASP A 9 -10.80 8.65 -0.37
C ASP A 9 -10.13 7.30 -0.19
N VAL A 10 -10.14 6.48 -1.26
CA VAL A 10 -9.61 5.12 -1.22
C VAL A 10 -8.10 5.26 -1.14
N GLY A 11 -7.52 4.80 -0.04
CA GLY A 11 -6.08 4.80 0.12
C GLY A 11 -5.41 3.96 -0.96
N VAL A 12 -4.23 4.37 -1.42
CA VAL A 12 -3.41 3.62 -2.37
C VAL A 12 -2.13 3.16 -1.69
N ALA A 13 -1.99 1.84 -1.54
CA ALA A 13 -0.85 1.18 -0.94
C ALA A 13 0.26 0.95 -1.99
N SER A 14 1.49 1.31 -1.66
CA SER A 14 2.68 1.09 -2.49
C SER A 14 3.85 0.59 -1.65
N VAL A 15 4.80 -0.06 -2.30
CA VAL A 15 6.04 -0.57 -1.69
C VAL A 15 7.21 0.26 -2.18
N ARG A 16 8.05 0.70 -1.24
CA ARG A 16 9.32 1.38 -1.55
C ARG A 16 10.49 0.50 -1.13
N ARG A 17 11.47 0.35 -2.02
CA ARG A 17 12.80 -0.18 -1.67
C ARG A 17 13.61 0.92 -0.97
N LEU A 18 14.25 0.59 0.14
CA LEU A 18 15.12 1.51 0.90
C LEU A 18 16.61 1.15 0.76
N GLY A 19 16.92 0.08 0.04
CA GLY A 19 18.26 -0.48 -0.15
C GLY A 19 18.21 -1.87 -0.76
N ARG A 20 19.33 -2.61 -0.75
CA ARG A 20 19.43 -3.95 -1.37
C ARG A 20 18.55 -5.01 -0.70
N PHE A 21 18.36 -4.89 0.61
CA PHE A 21 17.60 -5.84 1.43
C PHE A 21 16.65 -5.11 2.38
N ASP A 22 16.04 -4.01 1.92
CA ASP A 22 15.11 -3.26 2.75
C ASP A 22 13.94 -2.76 1.91
N ALA A 23 12.73 -3.04 2.36
CA ALA A 23 11.50 -2.55 1.77
C ALA A 23 10.46 -2.21 2.83
N THR A 24 9.52 -1.33 2.50
CA THR A 24 8.39 -0.96 3.37
C THR A 24 7.19 -0.60 2.53
N ALA A 25 6.02 -1.09 2.93
CA ALA A 25 4.74 -0.68 2.38
C ALA A 25 4.21 0.58 3.07
N ARG A 26 3.54 1.45 2.33
CA ARG A 26 2.84 2.63 2.84
C ARG A 26 1.55 2.84 2.07
N CYS A 27 0.57 3.49 2.67
CA CYS A 27 -0.69 3.82 2.02
C CYS A 27 -0.98 5.32 2.15
N SER A 28 -1.61 5.91 1.13
CA SER A 28 -2.05 7.32 1.19
C SER A 28 -3.10 7.57 2.28
N CYS A 29 -3.74 6.53 2.82
CA CYS A 29 -4.62 6.63 4.00
C CYS A 29 -3.86 6.90 5.33
N GLY A 30 -2.53 7.00 5.29
CA GLY A 30 -1.67 7.29 6.45
C GLY A 30 -1.06 6.05 7.10
N TRP A 31 -1.43 4.84 6.66
CA TRP A 31 -0.84 3.61 7.17
C TRP A 31 0.61 3.39 6.68
N SER A 32 1.43 2.80 7.54
CA SER A 32 2.81 2.38 7.21
C SER A 32 3.09 0.99 7.77
N GLY A 33 3.57 0.11 6.89
CA GLY A 33 3.99 -1.24 7.25
C GLY A 33 5.32 -1.29 8.00
N ARG A 34 5.67 -2.47 8.49
CA ARG A 34 6.99 -2.70 9.12
C ARG A 34 8.08 -2.71 8.05
N ARG A 35 9.31 -2.39 8.44
CA ARG A 35 10.48 -2.59 7.58
C ARG A 35 10.73 -4.09 7.40
N ARG A 36 10.87 -4.52 6.15
CA ARG A 36 11.09 -5.92 5.76
C ARG A 36 12.40 -6.07 5.01
N LEU A 37 13.06 -7.21 5.19
CA LEU A 37 14.31 -7.52 4.48
C LEU A 37 14.08 -7.90 3.00
N LEU A 38 12.88 -8.40 2.68
CA LEU A 38 12.50 -8.85 1.35
C LEU A 38 11.36 -7.98 0.82
N VAL A 39 11.45 -7.57 -0.46
CA VAL A 39 10.40 -6.81 -1.14
C VAL A 39 9.08 -7.58 -1.13
N ALA A 40 9.12 -8.89 -1.39
CA ALA A 40 7.92 -9.74 -1.35
C ALA A 40 7.17 -9.69 0.00
N ALA A 41 7.89 -9.59 1.13
CA ALA A 41 7.23 -9.45 2.43
C ALA A 41 6.59 -8.07 2.61
N ALA A 42 7.17 -7.01 2.03
CA ALA A 42 6.54 -5.69 2.02
C ALA A 42 5.33 -5.64 1.07
N GLU A 43 5.37 -6.35 -0.07
CA GLU A 43 4.21 -6.51 -0.95
C GLU A 43 3.05 -7.22 -0.24
N GLN A 44 3.34 -8.27 0.53
CA GLN A 44 2.33 -8.94 1.36
C GLN A 44 1.70 -7.99 2.38
N ASP A 45 2.50 -7.14 3.04
CA ASP A 45 1.99 -6.13 3.95
C ASP A 45 1.06 -5.13 3.23
N ALA A 46 1.40 -4.69 2.01
CA ALA A 46 0.58 -3.78 1.21
C ALA A 46 -0.77 -4.41 0.82
N TRP A 47 -0.75 -5.65 0.30
CA TRP A 47 -1.97 -6.37 -0.05
C TRP A 47 -2.85 -6.67 1.17
N ALA A 48 -2.25 -7.09 2.29
CA ALA A 48 -2.99 -7.38 3.51
C ALA A 48 -3.71 -6.12 4.05
N HIS A 49 -3.04 -4.97 4.01
CA HIS A 49 -3.65 -3.69 4.35
C HIS A 49 -4.77 -3.29 3.38
N ALA A 50 -4.50 -3.33 2.07
CA ALA A 50 -5.47 -3.00 1.03
C ALA A 50 -6.78 -3.79 1.20
N MET A 51 -6.69 -5.11 1.35
CA MET A 51 -7.85 -5.98 1.56
C MET A 51 -8.57 -5.71 2.89
N ARG A 52 -7.84 -5.42 3.97
CA ARG A 52 -8.41 -5.24 5.30
C ARG A 52 -9.15 -3.91 5.44
N ASP A 53 -8.57 -2.85 4.89
CA ASP A 53 -8.99 -1.46 5.12
C ASP A 53 -9.67 -0.86 3.88
N SER A 54 -10.05 -1.70 2.91
CA SER A 54 -10.69 -1.30 1.65
C SER A 54 -9.90 -0.23 0.88
N CYS A 55 -8.58 -0.34 0.94
CA CYS A 55 -7.65 0.45 0.13
C CYS A 55 -7.27 -0.34 -1.15
N GLU A 56 -6.68 0.33 -2.11
CA GLU A 56 -6.16 -0.27 -3.34
C GLU A 56 -4.64 -0.42 -3.28
N VAL A 57 -4.07 -1.20 -4.20
CA VAL A 57 -2.62 -1.24 -4.44
C VAL A 57 -2.26 -0.39 -5.65
N SER A 58 -1.11 0.29 -5.60
CA SER A 58 -0.60 1.02 -6.76
C SER A 58 -0.25 0.06 -7.90
N THR A 59 -0.28 0.59 -9.12
CA THR A 59 0.26 -0.08 -10.32
C THR A 59 1.31 0.83 -10.95
N PRO A 60 2.62 0.50 -10.87
CA PRO A 60 3.18 -0.69 -10.24
C PRO A 60 3.10 -0.66 -8.70
N LEU A 61 3.06 -1.84 -8.06
CA LEU A 61 3.03 -1.94 -6.59
C LEU A 61 4.36 -1.54 -5.97
N VAL A 62 5.47 -1.91 -6.60
CA VAL A 62 6.82 -1.52 -6.18
C VAL A 62 7.25 -0.30 -6.98
N LEU A 63 7.61 0.76 -6.25
CA LEU A 63 8.06 2.02 -6.84
C LEU A 63 9.60 2.07 -6.79
N ASP A 64 10.22 2.17 -7.96
CA ASP A 64 11.67 2.25 -8.14
C ASP A 64 12.06 3.72 -8.42
N TRP A 65 12.06 4.57 -7.39
CA TRP A 65 12.64 5.92 -7.45
C TRP A 65 13.16 6.37 -6.09
#